data_AF-A0A8C6WMF5-F1
#
_entry.id   AF-A0A8C6WMF5-F1
#
_cell.length_a   1.000
_cell.length_b   1.000
_cell.length_c   1.000
_cell.angle_alpha   90.00
_cell.angle_beta   90.00
_cell.angle_gamma   90.00
#
_symmetry.space_group_name_H-M   'P 1'
#
loop_
_entity.id
_entity.type
_entity.pdbx_description
1 polymer ?
#
loop_
_entity_poly.entity_id
_entity_poly.type
_entity_poly.pdbx_seq_one_letter_code
_entity_poly.pdbx_strand_id
1 'polypeptide(L)'
;PTKEINMVPDMGKWKRSQAYADYIGFVLTLNEGVKRKKLTCEYEVSETVEKLLGLLDTLNNWIDETPPVDQPSRFGNQAFRTWYTKLDKNAEALVSALLPADKQAAVPEIAVYLKESVGNQTRIDYGTGHEAAFAAFLCCLCKVEVLGAGDQLALVFKVFDRYLQIMRKLQKTYRMEPAGSQGVWGLDDFQFLPFIWGSSQFVDHPTLEPRHFIDEKVINDNHQDYMFLECIKFINEMKTGPFAEHSNQLWNISAVPSWAKVNQGLIKMYKAECLEKFPVIQHFKFGSLLSIAPVNP
;
A
#
# COMPACT_ATOMS: atom_id res chain seq x y z
N PRO A 1 -15.04 -1.81 -12.92
CA PRO A 1 -13.73 -2.40 -13.24
C PRO A 1 -13.78 -3.94 -13.31
N THR A 2 -13.13 -4.55 -14.30
CA THR A 2 -13.10 -6.00 -14.54
C THR A 2 -11.69 -6.56 -14.52
N LYS A 3 -11.55 -7.87 -14.31
CA LYS A 3 -10.25 -8.55 -14.37
C LYS A 3 -9.89 -8.78 -15.84
N GLU A 4 -8.72 -8.34 -16.24
CA GLU A 4 -8.21 -8.54 -17.60
C GLU A 4 -7.00 -9.49 -17.65
N ILE A 5 -6.26 -9.69 -16.56
CA ILE A 5 -5.04 -10.53 -16.57
C ILE A 5 -5.41 -11.97 -16.17
N ASN A 6 -5.79 -12.81 -17.12
CA ASN A 6 -6.29 -14.17 -16.87
C ASN A 6 -5.22 -15.25 -17.04
N MET A 7 -4.21 -14.99 -17.87
CA MET A 7 -3.11 -15.92 -18.11
C MET A 7 -1.77 -15.18 -18.28
N VAL A 8 -0.64 -15.89 -18.19
CA VAL A 8 0.71 -15.29 -18.29
C VAL A 8 0.91 -14.43 -19.55
N PRO A 9 0.42 -14.82 -20.75
CA PRO A 9 0.49 -13.94 -21.94
C PRO A 9 -0.18 -12.57 -21.78
N ASP A 10 -1.19 -12.45 -20.91
CA ASP A 10 -1.87 -11.18 -20.63
C ASP A 10 -0.98 -10.17 -19.89
N MET A 11 0.15 -10.61 -19.32
CA MET A 11 1.12 -9.70 -18.70
C MET A 11 1.67 -8.71 -19.74
N GLY A 12 1.75 -9.11 -21.01
CA GLY A 12 2.16 -8.21 -22.09
C GLY A 12 1.19 -7.06 -22.32
N LYS A 13 -0.13 -7.31 -22.26
CA LYS A 13 -1.14 -6.24 -22.40
C LYS A 13 -1.14 -5.31 -21.20
N TRP A 14 -0.99 -5.86 -19.99
CA TRP A 14 -0.84 -5.07 -18.77
C TRP A 14 0.33 -4.09 -18.85
N LYS A 15 1.54 -4.57 -19.19
CA LYS A 15 2.75 -3.73 -19.26
C LYS A 15 2.67 -2.61 -20.31
N ARG A 16 1.81 -2.75 -21.32
CA ARG A 16 1.59 -1.74 -22.38
C ARG A 16 0.34 -0.88 -22.15
N SER A 17 -0.41 -1.12 -21.07
CA SER A 17 -1.68 -0.45 -20.84
C SER A 17 -1.52 0.97 -20.29
N GLN A 18 -2.52 1.80 -20.53
CA GLN A 18 -2.65 3.12 -19.92
C GLN A 18 -2.69 3.01 -18.39
N ALA A 19 -3.40 2.01 -17.85
CA ALA A 19 -3.45 1.74 -16.42
C ALA A 19 -2.06 1.54 -15.81
N TYR A 20 -1.19 0.75 -16.44
CA TYR A 20 0.18 0.54 -15.95
C TYR A 20 0.99 1.83 -15.98
N ALA A 21 0.92 2.59 -17.08
CA ALA A 21 1.63 3.86 -17.23
C ALA A 21 1.18 4.90 -16.18
N ASP A 22 -0.13 5.05 -15.99
CA ASP A 22 -0.71 5.96 -15.01
C ASP A 22 -0.34 5.54 -13.59
N TYR A 23 -0.48 4.24 -13.27
CA TYR A 23 -0.19 3.70 -11.96
C TYR A 23 1.28 3.88 -11.56
N ILE A 24 2.22 3.47 -12.43
CA ILE A 24 3.64 3.63 -12.12
C ILE A 24 4.05 5.10 -12.12
N GLY A 25 3.48 5.92 -12.99
CA GLY A 25 3.68 7.37 -13.00
C GLY A 25 3.24 8.01 -11.67
N PHE A 26 2.09 7.61 -11.14
CA PHE A 26 1.60 8.04 -9.83
C PHE A 26 2.56 7.64 -8.70
N VAL A 27 2.96 6.37 -8.62
CA VAL A 27 3.90 5.88 -7.60
C VAL A 27 5.22 6.66 -7.62
N LEU A 28 5.77 6.90 -8.82
CA LEU A 28 7.03 7.63 -9.00
C LEU A 28 6.90 9.13 -8.70
N THR A 29 5.75 9.74 -9.03
CA THR A 29 5.46 11.13 -8.69
C THR A 29 5.43 11.33 -7.18
N LEU A 30 4.71 10.46 -6.45
CA LEU A 30 4.71 10.49 -4.99
C LEU A 30 6.09 10.22 -4.40
N ASN A 31 6.85 9.29 -4.99
CA ASN A 31 8.21 8.98 -4.56
C ASN A 31 9.14 10.21 -4.63
N GLU A 32 9.07 11.01 -5.70
CA GLU A 32 9.85 12.26 -5.77
C GLU A 32 9.28 13.32 -4.83
N GLY A 33 7.96 13.39 -4.66
CA GLY A 33 7.30 14.32 -3.74
C GLY A 33 7.80 14.20 -2.30
N VAL A 34 7.94 12.98 -1.78
CA VAL A 34 8.36 12.71 -0.39
C VAL A 34 9.87 12.74 -0.16
N LYS A 35 10.65 12.93 -1.22
CA LYS A 35 12.11 12.84 -1.17
C LYS A 35 12.71 13.84 -0.18
N ARG A 36 13.62 13.34 0.66
CA ARG A 36 14.33 14.09 1.73
C ARG A 36 13.40 14.76 2.76
N LYS A 37 12.17 14.27 2.95
CA LYS A 37 11.21 14.85 3.90
C LYS A 37 10.81 13.83 4.96
N LYS A 38 10.76 14.29 6.21
CA LYS A 38 10.21 13.53 7.34
C LYS A 38 8.69 13.48 7.26
N LEU A 39 8.09 12.44 7.84
CA LEU A 39 6.64 12.36 8.05
C LEU A 39 6.09 13.58 8.80
N THR A 40 6.89 14.16 9.69
CA THR A 40 6.56 15.29 10.56
C THR A 40 6.82 16.67 9.94
N CYS A 41 7.24 16.75 8.66
CA CYS A 41 7.46 18.04 8.03
C CYS A 41 6.13 18.80 7.85
N GLU A 42 6.18 20.12 7.69
CA GLU A 42 4.99 20.90 7.39
C GLU A 42 4.50 20.64 5.95
N TYR A 43 3.22 20.37 5.80
CA TYR A 43 2.52 20.27 4.52
C TYR A 43 1.04 20.60 4.71
N GLU A 44 0.40 21.08 3.65
CA GLU A 44 -1.02 21.39 3.66
C GLU A 44 -1.86 20.11 3.68
N VAL A 45 -3.01 20.19 4.35
CA VAL A 45 -4.00 19.12 4.39
C VAL A 45 -5.32 19.67 3.89
N SER A 46 -5.72 19.25 2.69
CA SER A 46 -6.97 19.69 2.08
C SER A 46 -8.18 19.04 2.75
N GLU A 47 -9.35 19.63 2.51
CA GLU A 47 -10.63 19.07 2.97
C GLU A 47 -10.84 17.64 2.44
N THR A 48 -10.45 17.36 1.18
CA THR A 48 -10.54 16.02 0.60
C THR A 48 -9.66 15.02 1.35
N VAL A 49 -8.45 15.43 1.77
CA VAL A 49 -7.57 14.58 2.59
C VAL A 49 -8.17 14.32 3.97
N GLU A 50 -8.76 15.33 4.62
CA GLU A 50 -9.45 15.13 5.90
C GLU A 50 -10.65 14.17 5.77
N LYS A 51 -11.42 14.26 4.68
CA LYS A 51 -12.51 13.31 4.38
C LYS A 51 -11.97 11.89 4.15
N LEU A 52 -10.83 11.74 3.47
CA LEU A 52 -10.16 10.44 3.31
C LEU A 52 -9.73 9.84 4.64
N LEU A 53 -9.22 10.66 5.56
CA LEU A 53 -8.88 10.20 6.91
C LEU A 53 -10.14 9.77 7.67
N GLY A 54 -11.24 10.51 7.56
CA GLY A 54 -12.54 10.12 8.14
C GLY A 54 -13.07 8.79 7.58
N LEU A 55 -12.88 8.53 6.28
CA LEU A 55 -13.16 7.23 5.67
C LEU A 55 -12.31 6.13 6.31
N LEU A 56 -10.99 6.34 6.40
CA LEU A 56 -10.08 5.37 7.01
C LEU A 56 -10.39 5.12 8.49
N ASP A 57 -10.76 6.15 9.24
CA ASP A 57 -11.19 6.02 10.63
C ASP A 57 -12.48 5.21 10.78
N THR A 58 -13.41 5.37 9.82
CA THR A 58 -14.60 4.50 9.75
C THR A 58 -14.21 3.03 9.60
N LEU A 59 -13.26 2.73 8.70
CA LEU A 59 -12.76 1.37 8.52
C LEU A 59 -12.09 0.83 9.79
N ASN A 60 -11.31 1.67 10.47
CA ASN A 60 -10.66 1.32 11.73
C ASN A 60 -11.69 1.02 12.84
N ASN A 61 -12.73 1.84 12.97
CA ASN A 61 -13.77 1.67 13.98
C ASN A 61 -14.56 0.37 13.75
N TRP A 62 -14.81 0.00 12.50
CA TRP A 62 -15.45 -1.29 12.21
C TRP A 62 -14.62 -2.50 12.66
N ILE A 63 -13.29 -2.37 12.80
CA ILE A 63 -12.45 -3.44 13.37
C ILE A 63 -12.81 -3.62 14.85
N ASP A 64 -12.94 -2.52 15.60
CA ASP A 64 -13.29 -2.53 17.03
C ASP A 64 -14.70 -3.09 17.25
N GLU A 65 -15.64 -2.76 16.36
CA GLU A 65 -17.00 -3.30 16.37
C GLU A 65 -17.11 -4.76 15.90
N THR A 66 -16.04 -5.33 15.36
CA THR A 66 -16.06 -6.68 14.78
C THR A 66 -14.94 -7.51 15.41
N PRO A 67 -15.04 -7.83 16.71
CA PRO A 67 -13.99 -8.54 17.42
C PRO A 67 -13.76 -9.94 16.84
N PRO A 68 -12.54 -10.50 16.97
CA PRO A 68 -12.25 -11.88 16.56
C PRO A 68 -13.19 -12.88 17.22
N VAL A 69 -13.65 -13.87 16.46
CA VAL A 69 -14.49 -14.95 16.98
C VAL A 69 -13.65 -16.15 17.39
N ASP A 70 -14.13 -16.90 18.38
CA ASP A 70 -13.55 -18.21 18.67
C ASP A 70 -13.81 -19.16 17.49
N GLN A 71 -12.77 -19.85 17.06
CA GLN A 71 -12.82 -20.72 15.90
C GLN A 71 -11.80 -21.86 16.01
N PRO A 72 -12.11 -23.05 15.46
CA PRO A 72 -11.18 -24.18 15.50
C PRO A 72 -9.96 -23.98 14.60
N SER A 73 -10.04 -23.11 13.58
CA SER A 73 -8.95 -22.86 12.64
C SER A 73 -7.90 -21.93 13.26
N ARG A 74 -6.63 -22.32 13.17
CA ARG A 74 -5.48 -21.50 13.57
C ARG A 74 -5.11 -20.40 12.55
N PHE A 75 -5.67 -20.47 11.34
CA PHE A 75 -5.44 -19.52 10.25
C PHE A 75 -6.36 -18.30 10.39
N GLY A 76 -6.51 -17.50 9.32
CA GLY A 76 -7.28 -16.25 9.32
C GLY A 76 -8.62 -16.34 10.06
N ASN A 77 -8.91 -15.32 10.87
CA ASN A 77 -10.10 -15.24 11.70
C ASN A 77 -11.33 -14.85 10.87
N GLN A 78 -12.42 -15.63 10.99
CA GLN A 78 -13.62 -15.46 10.20
C GLN A 78 -14.34 -14.12 10.44
N ALA A 79 -14.09 -13.44 11.56
CA ALA A 79 -14.60 -12.09 11.82
C ALA A 79 -14.17 -11.09 10.74
N PHE A 80 -13.05 -11.32 10.05
CA PHE A 80 -12.65 -10.51 8.88
C PHE A 80 -13.72 -10.50 7.80
N ARG A 81 -14.44 -11.61 7.59
CA ARG A 81 -15.52 -11.68 6.59
C ARG A 81 -16.68 -10.76 6.94
N THR A 82 -16.99 -10.66 8.23
CA THR A 82 -18.01 -9.75 8.76
C THR A 82 -17.58 -8.31 8.55
N TRP A 83 -16.33 -7.98 8.89
CA TRP A 83 -15.74 -6.66 8.67
C TRP A 83 -15.74 -6.29 7.16
N TYR A 84 -15.28 -7.19 6.30
CA TYR A 84 -15.25 -6.99 4.86
C TYR A 84 -16.66 -6.80 4.28
N THR A 85 -17.66 -7.51 4.79
CA THR A 85 -19.06 -7.34 4.35
C THR A 85 -19.59 -5.95 4.70
N LYS A 86 -19.17 -5.34 5.82
CA LYS A 86 -19.48 -3.93 6.11
C LYS A 86 -18.86 -3.01 5.07
N LEU A 87 -17.59 -3.22 4.72
CA LEU A 87 -16.93 -2.45 3.66
C LEU A 87 -17.64 -2.62 2.31
N ASP A 88 -17.90 -3.85 1.86
CA ASP A 88 -18.49 -4.10 0.54
C ASP A 88 -19.85 -3.41 0.35
N LYS A 89 -20.67 -3.39 1.42
CA LYS A 89 -21.99 -2.73 1.42
C LYS A 89 -21.92 -1.20 1.45
N ASN A 90 -20.88 -0.63 2.05
CA ASN A 90 -20.78 0.81 2.32
C ASN A 90 -19.73 1.52 1.45
N ALA A 91 -18.94 0.81 0.64
CA ALA A 91 -17.83 1.38 -0.11
C ALA A 91 -18.26 2.53 -1.04
N GLU A 92 -19.38 2.38 -1.76
CA GLU A 92 -19.88 3.45 -2.63
C GLU A 92 -20.31 4.69 -1.84
N ALA A 93 -20.96 4.52 -0.69
CA ALA A 93 -21.34 5.65 0.16
C ALA A 93 -20.10 6.37 0.74
N LEU A 94 -19.10 5.61 1.19
CA LEU A 94 -17.83 6.14 1.66
C LEU A 94 -17.12 6.95 0.58
N VAL A 95 -17.06 6.43 -0.65
CA VAL A 95 -16.43 7.13 -1.78
C VAL A 95 -17.26 8.32 -2.25
N SER A 96 -18.59 8.20 -2.30
CA SER A 96 -19.51 9.30 -2.66
C SER A 96 -19.28 10.54 -1.80
N ALA A 97 -19.02 10.36 -0.50
CA ALA A 97 -18.73 11.44 0.44
C ALA A 97 -17.41 12.19 0.15
N LEU A 98 -16.48 11.58 -0.59
CA LEU A 98 -15.22 12.22 -1.02
C LEU A 98 -15.39 13.08 -2.27
N LEU A 99 -16.39 12.76 -3.09
CA LEU A 99 -16.53 13.33 -4.44
C LEU A 99 -17.55 14.48 -4.45
N PRO A 100 -17.30 15.56 -5.19
CA PRO A 100 -18.31 16.59 -5.44
C PRO A 100 -19.44 16.05 -6.34
N ALA A 101 -20.55 16.78 -6.41
CA ALA A 101 -21.77 16.34 -7.10
C ALA A 101 -21.57 16.04 -8.60
N ASP A 102 -20.71 16.80 -9.27
CA ASP A 102 -20.38 16.67 -10.70
C ASP A 102 -19.52 15.43 -11.02
N LYS A 103 -18.93 14.79 -10.00
CA LYS A 103 -18.03 13.63 -10.17
C LYS A 103 -18.63 12.32 -9.69
N GLN A 104 -19.88 12.32 -9.22
CA GLN A 104 -20.55 11.15 -8.63
C GLN A 104 -20.63 9.94 -9.58
N ALA A 105 -20.62 10.15 -10.89
CA ALA A 105 -20.60 9.05 -11.87
C ALA A 105 -19.37 8.13 -11.74
N ALA A 106 -18.26 8.61 -11.16
CA ALA A 106 -17.05 7.83 -10.94
C ALA A 106 -17.10 6.94 -9.69
N VAL A 107 -18.07 7.15 -8.78
CA VAL A 107 -18.15 6.45 -7.48
C VAL A 107 -18.15 4.91 -7.63
N PRO A 108 -18.98 4.29 -8.47
CA PRO A 108 -19.01 2.83 -8.57
C PRO A 108 -17.67 2.26 -9.06
N GLU A 109 -16.95 3.01 -9.90
CA GLU A 109 -15.65 2.59 -10.40
C GLU A 109 -14.57 2.68 -9.30
N ILE A 110 -14.49 3.82 -8.63
CA ILE A 110 -13.48 4.10 -7.61
C ILE A 110 -13.66 3.19 -6.38
N ALA A 111 -14.91 2.93 -5.98
CA ALA A 111 -15.23 2.06 -4.85
C ALA A 111 -14.73 0.62 -5.04
N VAL A 112 -14.62 0.12 -6.27
CA VAL A 112 -14.04 -1.21 -6.53
C VAL A 112 -12.58 -1.27 -6.07
N TYR A 113 -11.78 -0.24 -6.33
CA TYR A 113 -10.37 -0.22 -5.89
C TYR A 113 -10.26 -0.17 -4.36
N LEU A 114 -11.14 0.58 -3.68
CA LEU A 114 -11.20 0.58 -2.22
C LEU A 114 -11.52 -0.82 -1.66
N LYS A 115 -12.49 -1.52 -2.25
CA LYS A 115 -12.86 -2.88 -1.81
C LYS A 115 -11.75 -3.90 -2.01
N GLU A 116 -11.02 -3.80 -3.12
CA GLU A 116 -9.89 -4.68 -3.42
C GLU A 116 -8.62 -4.34 -2.60
N SER A 117 -8.63 -3.24 -1.83
CA SER A 117 -7.43 -2.72 -1.16
C SER A 117 -7.12 -3.27 0.23
N VAL A 118 -7.97 -4.16 0.77
CA VAL A 118 -7.94 -4.51 2.21
C VAL A 118 -7.78 -6.01 2.48
N GLY A 119 -7.47 -6.80 1.45
CA GLY A 119 -7.33 -8.26 1.54
C GLY A 119 -8.48 -9.01 0.87
N ASN A 120 -8.42 -10.34 0.93
CA ASN A 120 -9.42 -11.21 0.31
C ASN A 120 -10.38 -11.82 1.33
N GLN A 121 -11.68 -11.59 1.17
CA GLN A 121 -12.71 -12.10 2.08
C GLN A 121 -12.69 -13.62 2.26
N THR A 122 -12.51 -14.37 1.16
CA THR A 122 -12.58 -15.84 1.20
C THR A 122 -11.34 -16.44 1.86
N ARG A 123 -10.16 -16.02 1.40
CA ARG A 123 -8.87 -16.55 1.85
C ARG A 123 -8.38 -15.95 3.17
N ILE A 124 -8.89 -14.78 3.55
CA ILE A 124 -8.48 -14.04 4.75
C ILE A 124 -6.96 -13.77 4.68
N ASP A 125 -6.52 -13.34 3.51
CA ASP A 125 -5.14 -13.00 3.21
C ASP A 125 -5.02 -11.54 2.75
N TYR A 126 -3.82 -10.97 2.89
CA TYR A 126 -3.46 -9.64 2.41
C TYR A 126 -2.05 -9.68 1.84
N GLY A 127 -1.76 -8.83 0.85
CA GLY A 127 -0.44 -8.75 0.23
C GLY A 127 -0.33 -7.55 -0.70
N THR A 128 0.78 -7.48 -1.43
CA THR A 128 1.18 -6.31 -2.24
C THR A 128 0.21 -5.99 -3.40
N GLY A 129 -0.59 -6.95 -3.85
CA GLY A 129 -1.67 -6.69 -4.82
C GLY A 129 -2.81 -5.85 -4.23
N HIS A 130 -3.11 -6.03 -2.95
CA HIS A 130 -4.12 -5.22 -2.23
C HIS A 130 -3.56 -3.83 -1.92
N GLU A 131 -2.30 -3.75 -1.50
CA GLU A 131 -1.59 -2.46 -1.35
C GLU A 131 -1.61 -1.66 -2.68
N ALA A 132 -1.36 -2.34 -3.81
CA ALA A 132 -1.44 -1.74 -5.13
C ALA A 132 -2.85 -1.26 -5.48
N ALA A 133 -3.90 -1.96 -5.06
CA ALA A 133 -5.28 -1.51 -5.23
C ALA A 133 -5.58 -0.24 -4.39
N PHE A 134 -4.97 -0.07 -3.21
CA PHE A 134 -5.09 1.19 -2.47
C PHE A 134 -4.41 2.35 -3.19
N ALA A 135 -3.19 2.13 -3.71
CA ALA A 135 -2.52 3.14 -4.53
C ALA A 135 -3.30 3.46 -5.82
N ALA A 136 -3.95 2.47 -6.43
CA ALA A 136 -4.85 2.66 -7.56
C ALA A 136 -6.10 3.47 -7.18
N PHE A 137 -6.68 3.24 -6.00
CA PHE A 137 -7.77 4.03 -5.44
C PHE A 137 -7.37 5.52 -5.32
N LEU A 138 -6.22 5.82 -4.74
CA LEU A 138 -5.70 7.20 -4.65
C LEU A 138 -5.37 7.80 -6.02
N CYS A 139 -4.81 7.00 -6.94
CA CYS A 139 -4.54 7.40 -8.32
C CYS A 139 -5.84 7.80 -9.03
N CYS A 140 -6.91 7.02 -8.89
CA CYS A 140 -8.22 7.33 -9.46
C CYS A 140 -8.80 8.64 -8.92
N LEU A 141 -8.66 8.93 -7.62
CA LEU A 141 -9.07 10.20 -7.03
C LEU A 141 -8.28 11.40 -7.60
N CYS A 142 -6.99 11.21 -7.90
CA CYS A 142 -6.20 12.21 -8.62
C CYS A 142 -6.65 12.37 -10.08
N LYS A 143 -6.98 11.26 -10.76
CA LYS A 143 -7.45 11.27 -12.16
C LYS A 143 -8.79 11.96 -12.34
N VAL A 144 -9.67 11.89 -11.35
CA VAL A 144 -10.91 12.68 -11.33
C VAL A 144 -10.71 14.07 -10.74
N GLU A 145 -9.46 14.49 -10.47
CA GLU A 145 -9.11 15.84 -10.01
C GLU A 145 -9.82 16.25 -8.71
N VAL A 146 -10.06 15.31 -7.79
CA VAL A 146 -10.46 15.66 -6.41
C VAL A 146 -9.27 15.82 -5.47
N LEU A 147 -8.12 15.28 -5.88
CA LEU A 147 -6.81 15.43 -5.28
C LEU A 147 -5.87 16.01 -6.33
N GLY A 148 -4.98 16.90 -5.91
CA GLY A 148 -4.05 17.60 -6.79
C GLY A 148 -2.58 17.46 -6.38
N ALA A 149 -1.73 18.24 -7.04
CA ALA A 149 -0.30 18.28 -6.74
C ALA A 149 0.00 18.76 -5.30
N GLY A 150 -0.84 19.63 -4.75
CA GLY A 150 -0.72 20.10 -3.36
C GLY A 150 -0.91 19.00 -2.31
N ASP A 151 -1.62 17.92 -2.65
CA ASP A 151 -1.94 16.84 -1.71
C ASP A 151 -0.84 15.76 -1.65
N GLN A 152 0.15 15.77 -2.55
CA GLN A 152 1.09 14.65 -2.74
C GLN A 152 1.78 14.21 -1.43
N LEU A 153 2.22 15.17 -0.60
CA LEU A 153 2.82 14.86 0.70
C LEU A 153 1.79 14.26 1.65
N ALA A 154 0.61 14.86 1.76
CA ALA A 154 -0.45 14.40 2.63
C ALA A 154 -0.96 13.00 2.24
N LEU A 155 -0.95 12.67 0.95
CA LEU A 155 -1.31 11.33 0.45
C LEU A 155 -0.37 10.25 0.97
N VAL A 156 0.93 10.51 1.05
CA VAL A 156 1.88 9.52 1.57
C VAL A 156 1.98 9.60 3.09
N PHE A 157 2.27 10.78 3.63
CA PHE A 157 2.61 10.97 5.04
C PHE A 157 1.42 10.98 5.99
N LYS A 158 0.20 11.17 5.48
CA LYS A 158 -1.03 11.15 6.30
C LYS A 158 -1.96 10.01 5.88
N VAL A 159 -2.40 9.97 4.62
CA VAL A 159 -3.40 8.99 4.16
C VAL A 159 -2.82 7.58 4.08
N PHE A 160 -1.69 7.40 3.39
CA PHE A 160 -1.08 6.09 3.24
C PHE A 160 -0.49 5.58 4.55
N ASP A 161 0.12 6.44 5.36
CA ASP A 161 0.55 6.07 6.72
C ASP A 161 -0.63 5.57 7.57
N ARG A 162 -1.76 6.31 7.58
CA ARG A 162 -2.97 5.88 8.27
C ARG A 162 -3.52 4.55 7.74
N TYR A 163 -3.50 4.36 6.42
CA TYR A 163 -3.87 3.09 5.80
C TYR A 163 -2.99 1.93 6.29
N LEU A 164 -1.66 2.10 6.35
CA LEU A 164 -0.75 1.07 6.85
C LEU A 164 -1.04 0.71 8.30
N GLN A 165 -1.32 1.69 9.16
CA GLN A 165 -1.72 1.44 10.55
C GLN A 165 -2.98 0.55 10.63
N ILE A 166 -3.98 0.82 9.79
CA ILE A 166 -5.22 0.02 9.72
C ILE A 166 -4.93 -1.38 9.18
N MET A 167 -4.12 -1.51 8.13
CA MET A 167 -3.75 -2.81 7.57
C MET A 167 -3.01 -3.66 8.59
N ARG A 168 -2.07 -3.08 9.36
CA ARG A 168 -1.39 -3.74 10.47
C ARG A 168 -2.36 -4.18 11.56
N LYS A 169 -3.36 -3.36 11.88
CA LYS A 169 -4.42 -3.73 12.84
C LYS A 169 -5.27 -4.88 12.31
N LEU A 170 -5.66 -4.88 11.03
CA LEU A 170 -6.38 -6.01 10.41
C LEU A 170 -5.55 -7.29 10.43
N GLN A 171 -4.28 -7.21 10.02
CA GLN A 171 -3.34 -8.34 9.99
C GLN A 171 -3.19 -8.97 11.38
N LYS A 172 -2.97 -8.15 12.42
CA LYS A 172 -2.87 -8.60 13.82
C LYS A 172 -4.20 -9.14 14.36
N THR A 173 -5.28 -8.37 14.22
CA THR A 173 -6.61 -8.69 14.82
C THR A 173 -7.21 -9.95 14.21
N TYR A 174 -7.17 -10.07 12.88
CA TYR A 174 -7.76 -11.19 12.17
C TYR A 174 -6.77 -12.25 11.72
N ARG A 175 -5.50 -12.18 12.16
CA ARG A 175 -4.47 -13.19 11.85
C ARG A 175 -4.38 -13.47 10.35
N MET A 176 -4.41 -12.41 9.54
CA MET A 176 -4.46 -12.52 8.09
C MET A 176 -3.19 -13.19 7.55
N GLU A 177 -3.36 -14.05 6.56
CA GLU A 177 -2.24 -14.75 5.94
C GLU A 177 -1.54 -13.86 4.89
N PRO A 178 -0.22 -13.97 4.71
CA PRO A 178 0.48 -13.29 3.62
C PRO A 178 0.07 -13.82 2.24
N ALA A 179 -0.55 -12.98 1.41
CA ALA A 179 -0.98 -13.32 0.07
C ALA A 179 0.20 -13.26 -0.91
N GLY A 180 0.63 -14.41 -1.42
CA GLY A 180 1.74 -14.49 -2.39
C GLY A 180 3.12 -14.22 -1.79
N SER A 181 3.28 -14.29 -0.45
CA SER A 181 4.58 -14.18 0.20
C SER A 181 5.53 -15.27 -0.29
N GLN A 182 6.78 -14.88 -0.51
CA GLN A 182 7.87 -15.80 -0.80
C GLN A 182 8.66 -16.15 0.48
N GLY A 183 8.10 -15.87 1.66
CA GLY A 183 8.78 -16.00 2.95
C GLY A 183 10.04 -15.14 2.98
N VAL A 184 11.17 -15.77 3.34
CA VAL A 184 12.49 -15.11 3.42
C VAL A 184 13.00 -14.53 2.09
N TRP A 185 12.40 -14.91 0.96
CA TRP A 185 12.73 -14.42 -0.37
C TRP A 185 11.91 -13.20 -0.80
N GLY A 186 10.85 -12.87 -0.06
CA GLY A 186 10.08 -11.64 -0.24
C GLY A 186 10.76 -10.45 0.44
N LEU A 187 10.40 -9.23 0.02
CA LEU A 187 10.85 -8.01 0.71
C LEU A 187 10.25 -7.92 2.12
N ASP A 188 8.93 -8.07 2.20
CA ASP A 188 8.11 -8.12 3.40
C ASP A 188 6.91 -9.05 3.13
N ASP A 189 6.24 -9.52 4.18
CA ASP A 189 5.10 -10.41 4.05
C ASP A 189 3.87 -9.73 3.44
N PHE A 190 3.71 -8.42 3.63
CA PHE A 190 2.48 -7.73 3.30
C PHE A 190 2.66 -6.52 2.38
N GLN A 191 3.70 -5.72 2.59
CA GLN A 191 3.83 -4.37 2.01
C GLN A 191 5.04 -4.23 1.09
N PHE A 192 5.01 -3.25 0.19
CA PHE A 192 6.15 -2.91 -0.68
C PHE A 192 6.32 -1.39 -0.81
N LEU A 193 5.25 -0.67 -1.15
CA LEU A 193 5.28 0.78 -1.36
C LEU A 193 5.89 1.60 -0.20
N PRO A 194 5.68 1.29 1.11
CA PRO A 194 6.30 2.07 2.17
C PRO A 194 7.82 1.96 2.20
N PHE A 195 8.41 0.87 1.68
CA PHE A 195 9.86 0.76 1.55
C PHE A 195 10.37 1.63 0.38
N ILE A 196 9.59 1.78 -0.70
CA ILE A 196 9.92 2.68 -1.80
C ILE A 196 9.86 4.13 -1.30
N TRP A 197 8.69 4.59 -0.84
CA TRP A 197 8.52 5.98 -0.42
C TRP A 197 9.35 6.31 0.82
N GLY A 198 9.45 5.39 1.78
CA GLY A 198 10.29 5.54 2.97
C GLY A 198 11.77 5.64 2.65
N SER A 199 12.30 4.87 1.68
CA SER A 199 13.71 5.02 1.26
C SER A 199 13.98 6.34 0.55
N SER A 200 12.97 6.93 -0.11
CA SER A 200 13.07 8.27 -0.71
C SER A 200 13.21 9.38 0.35
N GLN A 201 12.56 9.23 1.52
CA GLN A 201 12.71 10.15 2.65
C GLN A 201 14.17 10.27 3.12
N PHE A 202 14.96 9.21 2.97
CA PHE A 202 16.36 9.15 3.41
C PHE A 202 17.39 9.53 2.35
N VAL A 203 16.98 9.89 1.13
CA VAL A 203 17.94 10.29 0.09
C VAL A 203 18.75 11.51 0.59
N ASP A 204 20.08 11.38 0.56
CA ASP A 204 21.04 12.37 1.10
C ASP A 204 20.84 12.73 2.58
N HIS A 205 20.30 11.80 3.37
CA HIS A 205 20.20 11.96 4.81
C HIS A 205 21.61 12.11 5.44
N PRO A 206 21.84 13.08 6.36
CA PRO A 206 23.19 13.46 6.80
C PRO A 206 23.92 12.39 7.62
N THR A 207 23.19 11.52 8.33
CA THR A 207 23.77 10.56 9.28
C THR A 207 23.29 9.12 9.08
N LEU A 208 21.99 8.93 8.92
CA LEU A 208 21.38 7.61 8.71
C LEU A 208 21.59 7.09 7.29
N GLU A 209 22.46 6.09 7.16
CA GLU A 209 22.67 5.21 5.99
C GLU A 209 21.83 3.91 6.06
N PRO A 210 21.67 3.16 4.95
CA PRO A 210 20.89 1.91 4.93
C PRO A 210 21.27 0.88 6.01
N ARG A 211 22.56 0.73 6.33
CA ARG A 211 23.01 -0.21 7.39
C ARG A 211 22.43 0.07 8.77
N HIS A 212 21.86 1.25 9.01
CA HIS A 212 21.31 1.62 10.31
C HIS A 212 19.86 1.17 10.51
N PHE A 213 19.11 0.80 9.45
CA PHE A 213 17.72 0.41 9.65
C PHE A 213 17.56 -0.94 10.36
N ILE A 214 18.64 -1.69 10.58
CA ILE A 214 18.68 -2.94 11.36
C ILE A 214 19.11 -2.71 12.82
N ASP A 215 19.49 -1.47 13.19
CA ASP A 215 19.85 -1.11 14.56
C ASP A 215 18.59 -0.73 15.34
N GLU A 216 18.26 -1.49 16.38
CA GLU A 216 17.08 -1.27 17.22
C GLU A 216 17.03 0.12 17.85
N LYS A 217 18.17 0.69 18.24
CA LYS A 217 18.21 2.03 18.82
C LYS A 217 17.83 3.06 17.76
N VAL A 218 18.40 2.95 16.57
CA VAL A 218 18.08 3.86 15.45
C VAL A 218 16.60 3.76 15.09
N ILE A 219 16.04 2.55 15.01
CA ILE A 219 14.62 2.35 14.75
C ILE A 219 13.78 3.04 15.82
N ASN A 220 14.01 2.74 17.11
CA ASN A 220 13.19 3.27 18.20
C ASN A 220 13.29 4.80 18.33
N ASP A 221 14.45 5.39 18.04
CA ASP A 221 14.65 6.84 18.15
C ASP A 221 14.05 7.61 16.94
N ASN A 222 13.85 6.97 15.78
CA ASN A 222 13.55 7.69 14.53
C ASN A 222 12.30 7.20 13.77
N HIS A 223 11.66 6.09 14.17
CA HIS A 223 10.57 5.48 13.37
C HIS A 223 9.39 6.42 13.12
N GLN A 224 9.08 7.33 14.05
CA GLN A 224 7.97 8.28 13.93
C GLN A 224 8.18 9.31 12.81
N ASP A 225 9.41 9.54 12.39
CA ASP A 225 9.75 10.47 11.31
C ASP A 225 9.86 9.79 9.93
N TYR A 226 9.99 8.46 9.90
CA TYR A 226 10.37 7.73 8.68
C TYR A 226 9.58 6.43 8.48
N MET A 227 8.78 6.40 7.42
CA MET A 227 7.90 5.27 7.06
C MET A 227 8.66 3.96 6.89
N PHE A 228 9.89 4.01 6.35
CA PHE A 228 10.72 2.80 6.20
C PHE A 228 11.03 2.17 7.56
N LEU A 229 11.46 2.98 8.54
CA LEU A 229 11.82 2.50 9.88
C LEU A 229 10.59 2.02 10.66
N GLU A 230 9.45 2.67 10.47
CA GLU A 230 8.18 2.24 11.02
C GLU A 230 7.76 0.84 10.50
N CYS A 231 8.03 0.52 9.23
CA CYS A 231 7.87 -0.84 8.73
C CYS A 231 8.85 -1.84 9.36
N ILE A 232 10.13 -1.47 9.54
CA ILE A 232 11.09 -2.35 10.20
C ILE A 232 10.70 -2.61 11.66
N LYS A 233 10.24 -1.56 12.37
CA LYS A 233 9.72 -1.70 13.73
C LYS A 233 8.61 -2.74 13.80
N PHE A 234 7.63 -2.64 12.89
CA PHE A 234 6.54 -3.62 12.82
C PHE A 234 7.03 -5.05 12.54
N ILE A 235 8.01 -5.23 11.65
CA ILE A 235 8.63 -6.54 11.38
C ILE A 235 9.24 -7.12 12.66
N ASN A 236 10.01 -6.31 13.41
CA ASN A 236 10.67 -6.75 14.64
C ASN A 236 9.67 -7.07 15.78
N GLU A 237 8.48 -6.46 15.77
CA GLU A 237 7.40 -6.83 16.70
C GLU A 237 6.73 -8.16 16.34
N MET A 238 6.66 -8.49 15.04
CA MET A 238 5.91 -9.64 14.53
C MET A 238 6.76 -10.90 14.38
N LYS A 239 8.07 -10.74 14.17
CA LYS A 239 9.01 -11.84 13.94
C LYS A 239 10.03 -11.92 15.06
N THR A 240 10.43 -13.13 15.41
CA THR A 240 11.42 -13.39 16.46
C THR A 240 12.65 -14.05 15.86
N GLY A 241 13.79 -13.85 16.50
CA GLY A 241 15.09 -14.35 16.04
C GLY A 241 15.91 -13.31 15.27
N PRO A 242 17.08 -13.70 14.74
CA PRO A 242 17.95 -12.79 14.00
C PRO A 242 17.28 -12.23 12.74
N PHE A 243 17.43 -10.91 12.50
CA PHE A 243 16.83 -10.23 11.36
C PHE A 243 17.20 -10.86 10.01
N ALA A 244 18.44 -11.32 9.87
CA ALA A 244 18.93 -12.01 8.68
C ALA A 244 18.20 -13.32 8.37
N GLU A 245 17.65 -14.01 9.39
CA GLU A 245 16.97 -15.30 9.21
C GLU A 245 15.52 -15.11 8.76
N HIS A 246 14.82 -14.10 9.28
CA HIS A 246 13.40 -13.90 9.02
C HIS A 246 13.09 -12.82 7.97
N SER A 247 14.06 -11.97 7.64
CA SER A 247 13.95 -10.83 6.71
C SER A 247 15.19 -10.67 5.84
N ASN A 248 15.69 -11.77 5.26
CA ASN A 248 16.97 -11.83 4.53
C ASN A 248 17.10 -10.83 3.36
N GLN A 249 16.03 -10.56 2.61
CA GLN A 249 16.08 -9.55 1.54
C GLN A 249 16.35 -8.14 2.09
N LEU A 250 15.61 -7.74 3.13
CA LEU A 250 15.86 -6.47 3.82
C LEU A 250 17.25 -6.46 4.45
N TRP A 251 17.70 -7.57 5.04
CA TRP A 251 19.07 -7.67 5.57
C TRP A 251 20.12 -7.37 4.49
N ASN A 252 20.00 -7.97 3.30
CA ASN A 252 20.92 -7.71 2.19
C ASN A 252 20.84 -6.25 1.70
N ILE A 253 19.65 -5.65 1.71
CA ILE A 253 19.45 -4.24 1.35
C ILE A 253 20.17 -3.30 2.32
N SER A 254 20.34 -3.68 3.59
CA SER A 254 21.08 -2.88 4.58
C SER A 254 22.55 -2.66 4.18
N ALA A 255 23.12 -3.56 3.36
CA ALA A 255 24.49 -3.45 2.86
C ALA A 255 24.63 -2.53 1.63
N VAL A 256 23.53 -2.02 1.07
CA VAL A 256 23.57 -1.10 -0.07
C VAL A 256 24.16 0.25 0.37
N PRO A 257 25.09 0.86 -0.39
CA PRO A 257 25.90 1.96 0.13
C PRO A 257 25.17 3.31 0.24
N SER A 258 23.95 3.45 -0.29
CA SER A 258 23.19 4.71 -0.18
C SER A 258 21.69 4.50 -0.36
N TRP A 259 20.89 5.34 0.29
CA TRP A 259 19.43 5.33 0.14
C TRP A 259 18.95 5.62 -1.27
N ALA A 260 19.66 6.44 -2.04
CA ALA A 260 19.37 6.65 -3.45
C ALA A 260 19.46 5.34 -4.27
N LYS A 261 20.46 4.50 -4.00
CA LYS A 261 20.58 3.17 -4.63
C LYS A 261 19.53 2.20 -4.10
N VAL A 262 19.20 2.25 -2.80
CA VAL A 262 18.10 1.46 -2.22
C VAL A 262 16.79 1.78 -2.92
N ASN A 263 16.42 3.06 -3.02
CA ASN A 263 15.18 3.50 -3.66
C ASN A 263 15.10 3.07 -5.14
N GLN A 264 16.17 3.29 -5.91
CA GLN A 264 16.23 2.84 -7.31
C GLN A 264 16.12 1.32 -7.43
N GLY A 265 16.76 0.56 -6.54
CA GLY A 265 16.69 -0.90 -6.50
C GLY A 265 15.28 -1.38 -6.17
N LEU A 266 14.63 -0.80 -5.16
CA LEU A 266 13.28 -1.13 -4.74
C LEU A 266 12.25 -0.81 -5.83
N ILE A 267 12.39 0.29 -6.58
CA ILE A 267 11.51 0.59 -7.71
C ILE A 267 11.62 -0.49 -8.81
N LYS A 268 12.84 -0.94 -9.11
CA LYS A 268 13.07 -2.02 -10.08
C LYS A 268 12.49 -3.35 -9.58
N MET A 269 12.73 -3.67 -8.31
CA MET A 269 12.22 -4.87 -7.66
C MET A 269 10.69 -4.86 -7.60
N TYR A 270 10.05 -3.70 -7.33
CA TYR A 270 8.59 -3.58 -7.32
C TYR A 270 7.98 -3.88 -8.69
N LYS A 271 8.59 -3.37 -9.76
CA LYS A 271 8.18 -3.73 -11.12
C LYS A 271 8.28 -5.24 -11.32
N ALA A 272 9.43 -5.85 -11.04
CA ALA A 272 9.66 -7.27 -11.31
C ALA A 272 8.83 -8.22 -10.43
N GLU A 273 8.76 -7.95 -9.12
CA GLU A 273 8.21 -8.89 -8.13
C GLU A 273 6.77 -8.58 -7.70
N CYS A 274 6.23 -7.40 -8.05
CA CYS A 274 4.81 -7.07 -7.82
C CYS A 274 4.08 -6.88 -9.16
N LEU A 275 4.45 -5.87 -9.94
CA LEU A 275 3.68 -5.49 -11.13
C LEU A 275 3.84 -6.46 -12.31
N GLU A 276 4.97 -7.13 -12.41
CA GLU A 276 5.27 -8.11 -13.46
C GLU A 276 5.14 -9.56 -12.97
N LYS A 277 4.65 -9.74 -11.74
CA LYS A 277 4.42 -11.05 -11.13
C LYS A 277 2.96 -11.45 -11.30
N PHE A 278 2.67 -12.34 -12.25
CA PHE A 278 1.29 -12.76 -12.56
C PHE A 278 0.47 -13.16 -11.32
N PRO A 279 0.96 -14.02 -10.40
CA PRO A 279 0.20 -14.39 -9.20
C PRO A 279 -0.24 -13.21 -8.32
N VAL A 280 0.54 -12.12 -8.31
CA VAL A 280 0.28 -10.92 -7.51
C VAL A 280 -0.70 -10.01 -8.25
N ILE A 281 -0.37 -9.62 -9.48
CA ILE A 281 -1.11 -8.56 -10.19
C ILE A 281 -2.35 -9.05 -10.93
N GLN A 282 -2.56 -10.37 -11.08
CA GLN A 282 -3.72 -10.92 -11.80
C GLN A 282 -5.07 -10.45 -11.26
N HIS A 283 -5.14 -9.97 -10.01
CA HIS A 283 -6.37 -9.48 -9.41
C HIS A 283 -6.63 -7.99 -9.67
N PHE A 284 -5.68 -7.28 -10.27
CA PHE A 284 -5.84 -5.87 -10.64
C PHE A 284 -7.03 -5.70 -11.59
N LYS A 285 -7.87 -4.70 -11.31
CA LYS A 285 -9.11 -4.44 -12.05
C LYS A 285 -8.92 -3.24 -12.97
N PHE A 286 -9.53 -3.32 -14.15
CA PHE A 286 -9.43 -2.33 -15.21
C PHE A 286 -10.78 -1.70 -15.47
N GLY A 287 -10.82 -0.38 -15.61
CA GLY A 287 -12.03 0.40 -15.83
C GLY A 287 -11.77 1.54 -16.82
N SER A 288 -12.58 2.59 -16.75
CA SER A 288 -12.38 3.78 -17.57
C SER A 288 -11.20 4.64 -17.07
N LEU A 289 -11.00 4.72 -15.75
CA LEU A 289 -9.96 5.51 -15.11
C LEU A 289 -8.58 4.84 -15.21
N LEU A 290 -8.54 3.52 -15.03
CA LEU A 290 -7.33 2.71 -15.21
C LEU A 290 -7.62 1.66 -16.28
N SER A 291 -7.42 2.06 -17.53
CA SER A 291 -7.79 1.27 -18.72
C SER A 291 -6.71 0.26 -19.14
N ILE A 292 -7.15 -0.92 -19.57
CA ILE A 292 -6.28 -1.94 -20.20
C ILE A 292 -5.86 -1.55 -21.63
N ALA A 293 -6.49 -0.53 -22.21
CA ALA A 293 -6.14 -0.04 -23.55
C ALA A 293 -4.65 0.34 -23.61
N PRO A 294 -3.98 0.16 -24.75
CA PRO A 294 -2.58 0.56 -24.91
C PRO A 294 -2.37 2.02 -24.54
N VAL A 295 -1.25 2.33 -23.90
CA VAL A 295 -0.85 3.71 -23.61
C VAL A 295 -0.70 4.48 -24.92
N ASN A 296 -1.31 5.66 -25.00
CA ASN A 296 -1.15 6.53 -26.16
C ASN A 296 0.31 7.07 -26.19
N PRO A 297 0.96 7.12 -27.37
CA PRO A 297 2.31 7.66 -27.52
C PRO A 297 2.44 9.12 -27.07
#